data_AF-A0A945XK78-F1
#
_entry.id   AF-A0A945XK78-F1
#
_cell.length_a   1.000
_cell.length_b   1.000
_cell.length_c   1.000
_cell.angle_alpha   90.00
_cell.angle_beta   90.00
_cell.angle_gamma   90.00
#
_symmetry.space_group_name_H-M   'P 1'
#
loop_
_entity.id
_entity.type
_entity.pdbx_description
1 polymer ?
#
loop_
_entity_poly.entity_id
_entity_poly.type
_entity_poly.pdbx_seq_one_letter_code
_entity_poly.pdbx_strand_id
1 'polypeptide(L)' 'CVLLLDEPTASLDRENIQRVEQMLLHYQQQQQAALLWVSHDQEQLGRVAQRQFRMVDGVLTPLEIAQ' A
#
# COMPACT_ATOMS: atom_id res chain seq x y z
N CYS A 1 -1.27 7.05 15.01
CA CYS A 1 -2.51 7.01 14.18
C CYS A 1 -2.39 5.85 13.18
N VAL A 2 -3.50 5.20 12.79
CA VAL A 2 -3.52 4.12 11.80
C VAL A 2 -4.52 4.51 10.70
N LEU A 3 -4.10 4.45 9.43
CA LEU A 3 -4.98 4.61 8.27
C LEU A 3 -5.18 3.25 7.61
N LEU A 4 -6.44 2.93 7.34
CA LEU A 4 -6.84 1.72 6.61
C LEU A 4 -7.32 2.17 5.23
N LEU A 5 -6.71 1.65 4.19
CA LEU A 5 -6.92 2.06 2.81
C LEU A 5 -7.32 0.82 1.99
N ASP A 6 -8.58 0.78 1.57
CA ASP A 6 -9.10 -0.28 0.71
C ASP A 6 -9.11 0.19 -0.74
N GLU A 7 -8.23 -0.39 -1.56
CA GLU A 7 -7.99 -0.02 -2.96
C GLU A 7 -7.95 1.51 -3.22
N PRO A 8 -7.11 2.28 -2.50
CA PRO A 8 -7.16 3.76 -2.49
C PRO A 8 -6.80 4.42 -3.83
N THR A 9 -6.30 3.65 -4.79
CA THR A 9 -5.94 4.12 -6.13
C THR A 9 -6.73 3.45 -7.24
N ALA A 10 -7.86 2.80 -6.91
CA ALA A 10 -8.74 2.19 -7.90
C ALA A 10 -9.20 3.21 -8.95
N SER A 11 -9.27 2.77 -10.21
CA SER A 11 -9.74 3.57 -11.35
C SER A 11 -8.94 4.85 -11.66
N LEU A 12 -7.75 5.04 -11.08
CA LEU A 12 -6.85 6.13 -11.41
C LEU A 12 -5.92 5.78 -12.57
N ASP A 13 -5.55 6.79 -13.36
CA ASP A 13 -4.43 6.65 -14.29
C ASP A 13 -3.09 6.58 -13.56
N ARG A 14 -2.05 6.14 -14.27
CA ARG A 14 -0.70 5.93 -13.71
C ARG A 14 -0.11 7.17 -13.05
N GLU A 15 -0.38 8.36 -13.57
CA GLU A 15 0.18 9.60 -13.05
C GLU A 15 -0.48 9.94 -11.70
N ASN A 16 -1.80 9.79 -11.62
CA ASN A 16 -2.57 10.03 -10.42
C ASN A 16 -2.33 8.96 -9.34
N ILE A 17 -2.10 7.71 -9.73
CA ILE A 17 -1.63 6.65 -8.81
C ILE A 17 -0.36 7.11 -8.09
N GLN A 18 0.67 7.53 -8.84
CA GLN A 18 1.94 7.96 -8.27
C GLN A 18 1.78 9.17 -7.34
N ARG A 19 0.91 10.12 -7.68
CA ARG A 19 0.62 11.28 -6.82
C ARG A 19 0.03 10.85 -5.48
N VAL A 20 -0.96 9.96 -5.50
CA VAL A 20 -1.61 9.45 -4.28
C VAL A 20 -0.64 8.64 -3.43
N GLU A 21 0.16 7.78 -4.05
CA GLU A 21 1.23 7.02 -3.37
C GLU A 21 2.17 7.96 -2.61
N GLN A 22 2.70 8.99 -3.29
CA GLN A 22 3.61 9.96 -2.67
C GLN A 22 2.95 10.78 -1.55
N MET A 23 1.71 11.21 -1.74
CA MET A 23 0.95 11.94 -0.73
C MET A 23 0.77 11.11 0.55
N LEU A 24 0.40 9.83 0.41
CA LEU A 24 0.17 8.95 1.55
C LEU A 24 1.48 8.59 2.26
N LEU A 25 2.57 8.37 1.53
CA LEU A 25 3.90 8.18 2.11
C LEU A 25 4.38 9.42 2.86
N HIS A 26 4.15 10.61 2.32
CA HIS A 26 4.48 11.86 3.00
C HIS A 26 3.69 12.02 4.29
N TYR A 27 2.38 11.73 4.25
CA TYR A 27 1.53 11.74 5.44
C TYR A 27 2.02 10.75 6.49
N GLN A 28 2.35 9.52 6.08
CA GLN A 28 2.89 8.45 6.93
C GLN A 28 4.12 8.94 7.70
N GLN A 29 5.06 9.59 7.00
CA GLN A 29 6.28 10.13 7.59
C GLN A 29 6.01 11.31 8.53
N GLN A 30 5.23 12.30 8.09
CA GLN A 30 4.98 13.51 8.88
C GLN A 30 4.20 13.23 10.17
N GLN A 31 3.22 12.33 10.09
CA GLN A 31 2.34 12.03 11.21
C GLN A 31 2.79 10.80 12.02
N GLN A 32 3.91 10.19 11.64
CA GLN A 32 4.38 8.90 12.16
C GLN A 32 3.23 7.88 12.22
N ALA A 33 2.40 7.86 11.18
CA ALA A 33 1.23 7.00 11.10
C ALA A 33 1.62 5.61 10.58
N ALA A 34 0.81 4.61 10.93
CA ALA A 34 0.85 3.31 10.25
C ALA A 34 -0.17 3.32 9.10
N LEU A 35 0.22 2.78 7.95
CA LEU A 35 -0.68 2.57 6.81
C LEU A 35 -0.92 1.08 6.63
N LEU A 36 -2.18 0.66 6.56
CA LEU A 36 -2.59 -0.63 6.03
C LEU A 36 -3.21 -0.40 4.65
N TRP A 37 -2.57 -0.94 3.62
CA TRP A 37 -2.97 -0.77 2.22
C TRP A 37 -3.41 -2.10 1.64
N VAL A 38 -4.63 -2.15 1.10
CA VAL A 38 -5.17 -3.30 0.36
C VAL A 38 -5.15 -2.96 -1.12
N SER A 39 -4.52 -3.80 -1.93
CA SER A 39 -4.44 -3.65 -3.39
C SER A 39 -4.17 -5.01 -4.02
N HIS A 40 -4.63 -5.17 -5.27
CA HIS A 40 -4.28 -6.30 -6.12
C HIS A 40 -3.09 -6.00 -7.05
N ASP A 41 -2.60 -4.76 -7.10
CA ASP A 41 -1.45 -4.34 -7.90
C ASP A 41 -0.13 -4.58 -7.13
N GLN A 42 0.62 -5.60 -7.57
CA GLN A 42 1.90 -5.97 -6.96
C GLN A 42 3.01 -4.95 -7.20
N GLU A 43 3.01 -4.25 -8.34
CA GLU A 43 4.02 -3.24 -8.64
C GLU A 43 3.86 -2.04 -7.70
N GLN A 44 2.62 -1.61 -7.49
CA GLN A 44 2.29 -0.60 -6.48
C GLN A 44 2.72 -1.03 -5.08
N LEU A 45 2.33 -2.22 -4.64
CA LEU A 45 2.69 -2.72 -3.31
C LEU A 45 4.21 -2.79 -3.12
N GLY A 46 4.96 -3.13 -4.19
CA GLY A 46 6.42 -3.10 -4.19
C GLY A 46 7.00 -1.71 -3.96
N ARG A 47 6.34 -0.64 -4.46
CA ARG A 47 6.79 0.75 -4.27
C ARG A 47 6.47 1.32 -2.90
N VAL A 48 5.31 0.97 -2.32
CA VAL A 48 4.79 1.66 -1.12
C VAL A 48 4.95 0.89 0.19
N ALA A 49 4.98 -0.44 0.14
CA ALA A 49 4.88 -1.26 1.34
C ALA A 49 6.25 -1.66 1.90
N GLN A 50 6.45 -1.50 3.22
CA GLN A 50 7.63 -2.03 3.91
C GLN A 50 7.47 -3.52 4.30
N ARG A 51 6.22 -4.00 4.35
CA ARG A 51 5.85 -5.38 4.63
C ARG A 51 4.66 -5.74 3.76
N GLN A 52 4.67 -6.96 3.21
CA GLN A 52 3.61 -7.44 2.36
C GLN A 52 3.03 -8.73 2.90
N PHE A 53 1.72 -8.86 2.75
CA PHE A 53 0.98 -10.06 3.08
C PHE A 53 0.06 -10.40 1.90
N ARG A 54 -0.04 -11.69 1.59
CA ARG A 54 -0.96 -12.21 0.58
C ARG A 54 -2.12 -12.90 1.27
N MET A 55 -3.33 -12.53 0.92
CA MET A 55 -4.54 -13.20 1.37
C MET A 55 -5.03 -14.16 0.27
N VAL A 56 -5.21 -15.43 0.62
CA VAL A 56 -5.81 -16.46 -0.25
C VAL A 56 -6.78 -17.28 0.59
N ASP A 57 -8.02 -17.43 0.13
CA ASP A 57 -9.07 -18.20 0.81
C ASP A 57 -9.23 -17.85 2.31
N GLY A 58 -9.16 -16.55 2.62
CA GLY A 58 -9.26 -16.03 4.00
C GLY A 58 -8.00 -16.23 4.85
N VAL A 59 -6.94 -16.81 4.31
CA VAL A 59 -5.66 -17.02 5.00
C VAL A 59 -4.67 -15.95 4.59
N LEU A 60 -4.14 -15.21 5.58
CA LEU A 60 -3.13 -14.18 5.37
C LEU A 60 -1.72 -14.77 5.58
N THR A 61 -0.86 -14.66 4.57
CA THR A 61 0.52 -15.17 4.59
C THR A 61 1.52 -14.05 4.35
N PRO A 62 2.62 -13.95 5.11
CA PRO A 62 3.67 -12.96 4.84
C PRO A 62 4.37 -13.28 3.52
N LEU A 63 4.70 -12.25 2.75
CA LEU A 63 5.54 -12.36 1.55
C LEU A 63 6.96 -11.90 1.87
N GLU A 64 7.95 -12.63 1.37
CA GLU A 64 9.34 -12.16 1.36
C GLU A 64 9.47 -11.08 0.29
N ILE A 65 9.84 -9.88 0.73
CA ILE A 65 10.16 -8.77 -0.17
C ILE A 65 11.65 -8.90 -0.49
N ALA A 66 11.98 -9.20 -1.73
CA ALA A 66 13.36 -9.08 -2.20
C ALA A 66 13.74 -7.59 -2.14
N GLN A 67 14.73 -7.27 -1.31
CA GLN A 67 15.28 -5.90 -1.17
C GLN A 67 16.07 -5.50 -2.41
#